data_AF-A0A6J8EAM0-F1
#
_entry.id   AF-A0A6J8EAM0-F1
#
_cell.length_a   1.000
_cell.length_b   1.000
_cell.length_c   1.000
_cell.angle_alpha   90.00
_cell.angle_beta   90.00
_cell.angle_gamma   90.00
#
_symmetry.space_group_name_H-M   'P 1'
#
loop_
_entity.id
_entity.type
_entity.pdbx_description
1 polymer ?
#
loop_
_entity_poly.entity_id
_entity_poly.type
_entity_poly.pdbx_seq_one_letter_code
_entity_poly.pdbx_strand_id
1 'polypeptide(L)'
;MKILFLIFLSFLTTIECDIKPRPLPKQLKLCLKDRFAEDPSAREEDVSTSCMLEFMWLQKENCEIASPGTVVWLSSLVRKFASSSIRKESTRHKRQATGGTPRKRKEYRMLTDNERREYHDAINQLKNDRSLTPNKYDALVTYHQNASIGAHGGPAFLAWHRYFLLRVGLARKNSNVMLPYWDSTLDSAMSDSTDSVLWTREFAGNGRGNVVTGPFAGWEYNNSPLMRDQ
;
A
#
# COMPACT_ATOMS: atom_id res chain seq x y z
N MET A 1 48.44 27.67 -53.80
CA MET A 1 47.52 26.61 -53.37
C MET A 1 47.91 26.15 -51.97
N LYS A 2 47.24 26.61 -50.92
CA LYS A 2 47.38 26.10 -49.54
C LYS A 2 46.00 26.11 -48.90
N ILE A 3 45.42 24.92 -48.74
CA ILE A 3 44.11 24.68 -48.14
C ILE A 3 44.31 24.69 -46.62
N LEU A 4 43.69 25.63 -45.92
CA LEU A 4 43.70 25.72 -44.47
C LEU A 4 42.53 24.86 -43.93
N PHE A 5 42.83 23.70 -43.36
CA PHE A 5 41.84 22.84 -42.71
C PHE A 5 41.53 23.41 -41.32
N LEU A 6 40.34 23.96 -41.13
CA LEU A 6 39.82 24.36 -39.82
C LEU A 6 39.30 23.11 -39.10
N ILE A 7 40.02 22.65 -38.07
CA ILE A 7 39.57 21.57 -37.19
C ILE A 7 38.67 22.18 -36.12
N PHE A 8 37.37 21.94 -36.20
CA PHE A 8 36.42 22.22 -35.11
C PHE A 8 36.60 21.16 -34.02
N LEU A 9 37.31 21.48 -32.93
CA LEU A 9 37.28 20.68 -31.71
C LEU A 9 35.95 20.96 -30.99
N SER A 10 35.00 20.03 -31.09
CA SER A 10 33.84 20.00 -30.21
C SER A 10 34.29 19.70 -28.78
N PHE A 11 34.18 20.69 -27.88
CA PHE A 11 34.31 20.45 -26.44
C PHE A 11 33.14 19.56 -25.99
N LEU A 12 33.40 18.25 -25.89
CA LEU A 12 32.53 17.35 -25.14
C LEU A 12 32.71 17.68 -23.65
N THR A 13 31.78 18.43 -23.08
CA THR A 13 31.70 18.61 -21.62
C THR A 13 31.34 17.26 -21.00
N THR A 14 32.33 16.58 -20.42
CA THR A 14 32.10 15.40 -19.60
C THR A 14 31.45 15.85 -18.29
N ILE A 15 30.19 15.47 -18.07
CA ILE A 15 29.54 15.64 -16.76
C ILE A 15 30.04 14.50 -15.88
N GLU A 16 31.03 14.75 -15.03
CA GLU A 16 31.44 13.83 -13.99
C GLU A 16 30.46 13.96 -12.81
N CYS A 17 29.55 12.99 -12.67
CA CYS A 17 28.76 12.83 -11.46
C CYS A 17 29.63 12.19 -10.38
N ASP A 18 30.13 13.01 -9.44
CA ASP A 18 30.92 12.54 -8.29
C ASP A 18 29.99 11.92 -7.22
N ILE A 19 29.72 10.63 -7.34
CA ILE A 19 28.94 9.87 -6.34
C ILE A 19 29.84 9.62 -5.13
N LYS A 20 29.73 10.48 -4.11
CA LYS A 20 30.44 10.29 -2.83
C LYS A 20 29.61 9.45 -1.86
N PRO A 21 30.20 8.41 -1.23
CA PRO A 21 29.50 7.64 -0.21
C PRO A 21 29.23 8.53 1.01
N ARG A 22 27.97 8.58 1.45
CA ARG A 22 27.64 9.19 2.75
C ARG A 22 27.97 8.20 3.87
N PRO A 23 28.60 8.65 4.98
CA PRO A 23 28.88 7.77 6.11
C PRO A 23 27.58 7.26 6.72
N LEU A 24 27.52 5.94 6.97
CA LEU A 24 26.41 5.32 7.68
C LEU A 24 26.31 5.86 9.12
N PRO A 25 25.10 6.17 9.61
CA PRO A 25 24.89 6.51 11.02
C PRO A 25 25.49 5.45 11.95
N LYS A 26 26.06 5.89 13.09
CA LYS A 26 26.81 5.02 14.01
C LYS A 26 25.99 3.81 14.45
N GLN A 27 24.72 4.03 14.81
CA GLN A 27 23.81 3.00 15.29
C GLN A 27 23.52 1.94 14.22
N LEU A 28 23.25 2.37 12.99
CA LEU A 28 23.03 1.48 11.85
C LEU A 28 24.30 0.67 11.53
N LYS A 29 25.47 1.33 11.53
CA LYS A 29 26.76 0.67 11.30
C LYS A 29 27.07 -0.40 12.36
N LEU A 30 26.74 -0.13 13.63
CA LEU A 30 26.93 -1.09 14.72
C LEU A 30 26.01 -2.30 14.55
N CYS A 31 24.72 -2.09 14.30
CA CYS A 31 23.80 -3.20 14.07
C CYS A 31 24.25 -4.11 12.92
N LEU A 32 24.61 -3.53 11.77
CA LEU A 32 25.09 -4.30 10.62
C LEU A 32 26.33 -5.14 11.00
N LYS A 33 27.30 -4.51 11.68
CA LYS A 33 28.52 -5.19 12.11
C LYS A 33 28.23 -6.34 13.08
N ASP A 34 27.37 -6.11 14.06
CA ASP A 34 27.09 -7.08 15.12
C ASP A 34 26.29 -8.26 14.56
N ARG A 35 25.28 -8.01 13.71
CA ARG A 35 24.45 -9.06 13.11
C ARG A 35 25.22 -9.95 12.13
N PHE A 36 26.07 -9.38 11.28
CA PHE A 36 26.93 -10.20 10.41
C PHE A 36 28.03 -10.94 11.17
N ALA A 37 28.44 -10.45 12.35
CA ALA A 37 29.37 -11.17 13.22
C ALA A 37 28.69 -12.33 13.96
N GLU A 38 27.42 -12.19 14.33
CA GLU A 38 26.60 -13.23 14.97
C GLU A 38 26.26 -14.38 14.00
N ASP A 39 25.81 -14.04 12.78
CA ASP A 39 25.50 -15.02 11.74
C ASP A 39 26.06 -14.58 10.38
N PRO A 40 27.29 -15.03 10.05
CA PRO A 40 27.90 -14.75 8.75
C PRO A 40 27.17 -15.39 7.57
N SER A 41 26.25 -16.34 7.81
CA SER A 41 25.45 -17.01 6.77
C SER A 41 24.10 -16.34 6.52
N ALA A 42 23.74 -15.34 7.34
CA ALA A 42 22.51 -14.60 7.18
C ALA A 42 22.46 -13.89 5.82
N ARG A 43 21.27 -13.86 5.22
CA ARG A 43 21.05 -13.12 3.97
C ARG A 43 21.27 -11.64 4.24
N GLU A 44 22.07 -11.01 3.38
CA GLU A 44 22.38 -9.59 3.49
C GLU A 44 21.14 -8.70 3.53
N GLU A 45 20.12 -9.05 2.73
CA GLU A 45 18.83 -8.35 2.68
C GLU A 45 18.10 -8.37 4.03
N ASP A 46 18.13 -9.50 4.75
CA ASP A 46 17.43 -9.66 6.03
C ASP A 46 18.12 -8.84 7.13
N VAL A 47 19.46 -8.92 7.18
CA VAL A 47 20.28 -8.16 8.13
C VAL A 47 20.16 -6.66 7.87
N SER A 48 20.27 -6.25 6.61
CA SER A 48 20.15 -4.86 6.19
C SER A 48 18.76 -4.31 6.52
N THR A 49 17.69 -5.03 6.17
CA THR A 49 16.31 -4.64 6.48
C THR A 49 16.10 -4.52 7.98
N SER A 50 16.50 -5.53 8.76
CA SER A 50 16.31 -5.50 10.21
C SER A 50 17.04 -4.32 10.86
N CYS A 51 18.29 -4.07 10.48
CA CYS A 51 19.07 -2.97 11.06
C CYS A 51 18.58 -1.58 10.63
N MET A 52 18.13 -1.43 9.38
CA MET A 52 17.49 -0.19 8.93
C MET A 52 16.19 0.07 9.69
N LEU A 53 15.34 -0.95 9.88
CA LEU A 53 14.10 -0.82 10.63
C LEU A 53 14.35 -0.45 12.09
N GLU A 54 15.33 -1.09 12.75
CA GLU A 54 15.72 -0.76 14.12
C GLU A 54 16.24 0.68 14.23
N PHE A 55 17.12 1.09 13.30
CA PHE A 55 17.63 2.46 13.26
C PHE A 55 16.50 3.48 13.08
N MET A 56 15.60 3.25 12.10
CA MET A 56 14.47 4.14 11.84
C MET A 56 13.49 4.20 13.02
N TRP A 57 13.33 3.10 13.75
CA TRP A 57 12.52 3.06 14.97
C TRP A 57 13.13 3.93 16.08
N LEU A 58 14.44 3.84 16.30
CA LEU A 58 15.15 4.64 17.30
C LEU A 58 15.14 6.14 16.98
N GLN A 59 15.01 6.52 15.71
CA GLN A 59 14.97 7.93 15.30
C GLN A 59 13.59 8.58 15.39
N LYS A 60 12.50 7.81 15.57
CA LYS A 60 11.13 8.33 15.47
C LYS A 60 10.67 8.91 16.81
N GLU A 61 11.09 10.15 17.11
CA GLU A 61 10.73 10.86 18.34
C GLU A 61 9.23 11.17 18.47
N ASN A 62 8.48 11.22 17.36
CA ASN A 62 7.03 11.38 17.34
C ASN A 62 6.37 10.34 16.43
N CYS A 63 5.72 9.34 17.02
CA CYS A 63 5.01 8.28 16.30
C CYS A 63 3.60 8.74 15.86
N GLU A 64 3.51 9.88 15.17
CA GLU A 64 2.25 10.36 14.59
C GLU A 64 1.94 9.58 13.31
N ILE A 65 1.30 8.42 13.47
CA ILE A 65 0.94 7.55 12.35
C ILE A 65 -0.24 8.15 11.56
N ALA A 66 -1.10 8.95 12.19
CA ALA A 66 -2.14 9.72 11.53
C ALA A 66 -2.59 10.90 12.39
N SER A 67 -3.37 11.82 11.80
CA SER A 67 -4.00 12.92 12.55
C SER A 67 -4.87 12.41 13.71
N PRO A 68 -5.05 13.19 14.79
CA PRO A 68 -5.91 12.80 15.90
C PRO A 68 -7.34 12.41 15.46
N GLY A 69 -7.90 13.15 14.49
CA GLY A 69 -9.21 12.85 13.90
C GLY A 69 -9.25 11.47 13.21
N THR A 70 -8.22 11.15 12.44
CA THR A 70 -8.08 9.84 11.80
C THR A 70 -7.96 8.71 12.84
N VAL A 71 -7.18 8.90 13.91
CA VAL A 71 -7.02 7.90 14.99
C VAL A 71 -8.36 7.63 15.68
N VAL A 72 -9.11 8.68 16.02
CA VAL A 72 -10.44 8.57 16.64
C VAL A 72 -11.41 7.83 15.71
N TRP A 73 -11.41 8.19 14.43
CA TRP A 73 -12.25 7.55 13.42
C TRP A 73 -11.93 6.06 13.25
N LEU A 74 -10.67 5.69 13.04
CA LEU A 74 -10.24 4.29 12.90
C LEU A 74 -10.61 3.47 14.15
N SER A 75 -10.41 4.04 15.33
CA SER A 75 -10.80 3.41 16.60
C SER A 75 -12.31 3.19 16.67
N SER A 76 -13.11 4.13 16.15
CA SER A 76 -14.58 3.99 16.11
C SER A 76 -15.04 2.83 15.23
N LEU A 77 -14.36 2.57 14.10
CA LEU A 77 -14.67 1.46 13.20
C LEU A 77 -14.48 0.11 13.91
N VAL A 78 -13.34 -0.04 14.59
CA VAL A 78 -13.00 -1.26 15.32
C VAL A 78 -13.94 -1.47 16.51
N ARG A 79 -14.27 -0.42 17.27
CA ARG A 79 -15.24 -0.51 18.38
C ARG A 79 -16.63 -0.93 17.89
N LYS A 80 -17.12 -0.38 16.78
CA LYS A 80 -18.40 -0.77 16.17
C LYS A 80 -18.39 -2.23 15.74
N PHE A 81 -17.31 -2.68 15.10
CA PHE A 81 -17.14 -4.07 14.74
C PHE A 81 -17.12 -5.00 15.96
N ALA A 82 -16.27 -4.71 16.95
CA ALA A 82 -16.14 -5.53 18.16
C ALA A 82 -17.46 -5.61 18.95
N SER A 83 -18.15 -4.49 19.16
CA SER A 83 -19.45 -4.47 19.84
C SER A 83 -20.54 -5.23 19.07
N SER A 84 -20.53 -5.20 17.74
CA SER A 84 -21.44 -6.00 16.91
C SER A 84 -21.15 -7.50 17.02
N SER A 85 -19.88 -7.88 17.15
CA SER A 85 -19.45 -9.27 17.35
C SER A 85 -19.79 -9.77 18.75
N ILE A 86 -19.57 -8.96 19.79
CA ILE A 86 -19.91 -9.31 21.19
C ILE A 86 -21.42 -9.46 21.39
N ARG A 87 -22.24 -8.58 20.78
CA ARG A 87 -23.71 -8.71 20.84
C ARG A 87 -24.24 -10.00 20.21
N LYS A 88 -23.56 -10.53 19.19
CA LYS A 88 -23.90 -11.84 18.61
C LYS A 88 -23.53 -13.00 19.54
N GLU A 89 -22.48 -12.83 20.35
CA GLU A 89 -22.02 -13.84 21.30
C GLU A 89 -22.87 -13.88 22.59
N SER A 90 -23.37 -12.73 23.07
CA SER A 90 -24.13 -12.65 24.33
C SER A 90 -25.54 -13.25 24.28
N THR A 91 -26.07 -13.52 23.09
CA THR A 91 -27.25 -14.40 22.93
C THR A 91 -26.76 -15.84 22.98
N ARG A 92 -27.05 -16.56 24.07
CA ARG A 92 -26.68 -17.97 24.31
C ARG A 92 -26.89 -18.86 23.07
N HIS A 93 -25.80 -19.16 22.33
CA HIS A 93 -25.84 -20.15 21.25
C HIS A 93 -25.60 -21.55 21.85
N LYS A 94 -26.43 -22.54 21.46
CA LYS A 94 -26.14 -23.96 21.69
C LYS A 94 -24.75 -24.25 21.09
N ARG A 95 -23.96 -25.12 21.75
CA ARG A 95 -22.60 -25.54 21.33
C ARG A 95 -22.47 -26.09 19.90
N GLN A 96 -23.57 -26.25 19.17
CA GLN A 96 -23.59 -26.42 17.72
C GLN A 96 -23.72 -25.04 17.09
N ALA A 97 -22.58 -24.38 16.89
CA ALA A 97 -22.53 -23.06 16.27
C ALA A 97 -23.12 -23.12 14.85
N THR A 98 -24.34 -22.62 14.67
CA THR A 98 -24.68 -21.92 13.42
C THR A 98 -24.02 -20.54 13.47
N GLY A 99 -22.69 -20.53 13.49
CA GLY A 99 -21.93 -19.30 13.26
C GLY A 99 -22.38 -18.75 11.91
N GLY A 100 -22.76 -17.49 11.86
CA GLY A 100 -23.20 -16.86 10.62
C GLY A 100 -22.25 -17.18 9.47
N THR A 101 -22.79 -17.32 8.26
CA THR A 101 -22.02 -17.73 7.08
C THR A 101 -20.75 -16.88 6.96
N PRO A 102 -19.54 -17.50 6.94
CA PRO A 102 -18.30 -16.76 6.81
C PRO A 102 -18.35 -15.90 5.55
N ARG A 103 -18.00 -14.62 5.67
CA ARG A 103 -17.95 -13.74 4.51
C ARG A 103 -16.81 -14.18 3.60
N LYS A 104 -17.12 -14.57 2.36
CA LYS A 104 -16.14 -15.03 1.38
C LYS A 104 -15.58 -13.86 0.58
N ARG A 105 -14.25 -13.77 0.47
CA ARG A 105 -13.58 -12.89 -0.52
C ARG A 105 -13.54 -13.60 -1.86
N LYS A 106 -13.83 -12.89 -2.94
CA LYS A 106 -13.81 -13.39 -4.32
C LYS A 106 -12.67 -12.73 -5.08
N GLU A 107 -12.16 -13.44 -6.09
CA GLU A 107 -11.25 -12.86 -7.07
C GLU A 107 -11.97 -11.73 -7.82
N TYR A 108 -11.29 -10.63 -8.11
CA TYR A 108 -11.89 -9.42 -8.67
C TYR A 108 -12.63 -9.63 -10.00
N ARG A 109 -12.10 -10.48 -10.89
CA ARG A 109 -12.70 -10.89 -12.17
C ARG A 109 -13.90 -11.81 -11.99
N MET A 110 -14.01 -12.46 -10.83
CA MET A 110 -15.13 -13.34 -10.47
C MET A 110 -16.27 -12.62 -9.75
N LEU A 111 -16.18 -11.31 -9.57
CA LEU A 111 -17.32 -10.50 -9.11
C LEU A 111 -18.37 -10.41 -10.22
N THR A 112 -19.63 -10.63 -9.85
CA THR A 112 -20.76 -10.23 -10.71
C THR A 112 -20.69 -8.72 -10.97
N ASP A 113 -21.29 -8.26 -12.07
CA ASP A 113 -21.25 -6.82 -12.39
C ASP A 113 -21.87 -5.96 -11.29
N ASN A 114 -22.88 -6.48 -10.58
CA ASN A 114 -23.45 -5.77 -9.43
C ASN A 114 -22.47 -5.70 -8.25
N GLU A 115 -21.85 -6.81 -7.87
CA GLU A 115 -20.83 -6.82 -6.81
C GLU A 115 -19.65 -5.90 -7.15
N ARG A 116 -19.24 -5.87 -8.42
CA ARG A 116 -18.16 -5.02 -8.90
C ARG A 116 -18.50 -3.54 -8.81
N ARG A 117 -19.70 -3.15 -9.28
CA ARG A 117 -20.21 -1.77 -9.16
C ARG A 117 -20.32 -1.33 -7.70
N GLU A 118 -20.88 -2.17 -6.82
CA GLU A 118 -20.98 -1.85 -5.40
C GLU A 118 -19.59 -1.72 -4.74
N TYR A 119 -18.61 -2.52 -5.16
CA TYR A 119 -17.23 -2.39 -4.72
C TYR A 119 -16.61 -1.06 -5.16
N HIS A 120 -16.72 -0.72 -6.44
CA HIS A 120 -16.22 0.56 -6.98
C HIS A 120 -16.85 1.75 -6.30
N ASP A 121 -18.18 1.75 -6.16
CA ASP A 121 -18.94 2.80 -5.51
C ASP A 121 -18.52 2.94 -4.04
N ALA A 122 -18.40 1.84 -3.29
CA ALA A 122 -17.96 1.89 -1.90
C ALA A 122 -16.56 2.50 -1.71
N ILE A 123 -15.64 2.27 -2.66
CA ILE A 123 -14.30 2.84 -2.64
C ILE A 123 -14.30 4.31 -3.06
N ASN A 124 -15.07 4.68 -4.10
CA ASN A 124 -15.25 6.08 -4.51
C ASN A 124 -15.94 6.91 -3.43
N GLN A 125 -16.89 6.35 -2.70
CA GLN A 125 -17.50 7.01 -1.54
C GLN A 125 -16.46 7.36 -0.47
N LEU A 126 -15.48 6.49 -0.21
CA LEU A 126 -14.39 6.82 0.72
C LEU A 126 -13.51 7.95 0.19
N LYS A 127 -13.21 7.93 -1.11
CA LYS A 127 -12.39 8.96 -1.76
C LYS A 127 -13.06 10.33 -1.76
N ASN A 128 -14.39 10.36 -1.92
CA ASN A 128 -15.18 11.60 -1.96
C ASN A 128 -15.61 12.10 -0.57
N ASP A 129 -15.54 11.26 0.47
CA ASP A 129 -15.96 11.62 1.82
C ASP A 129 -14.89 12.47 2.52
N ARG A 130 -15.10 13.79 2.48
CA ARG A 130 -14.26 14.83 3.11
C ARG A 130 -14.61 15.09 4.58
N SER A 131 -15.35 14.20 5.26
CA SER A 131 -15.58 14.34 6.71
C SER A 131 -14.31 14.09 7.55
N LEU A 132 -13.21 13.72 6.90
CA LEU A 132 -11.85 13.71 7.42
C LEU A 132 -10.95 14.40 6.40
N THR A 133 -9.90 15.06 6.87
CA THR A 133 -8.91 15.70 5.99
C THR A 133 -7.80 14.70 5.63
N PRO A 134 -7.42 14.57 4.34
CA PRO A 134 -8.02 15.23 3.18
C PRO A 134 -9.33 14.57 2.68
N ASN A 135 -9.44 13.25 2.82
CA ASN A 135 -10.68 12.46 2.72
C ASN A 135 -10.46 11.11 3.43
N LYS A 136 -11.52 10.30 3.61
CA LYS A 136 -11.42 9.01 4.31
C LYS A 136 -10.50 8.00 3.64
N TYR A 137 -10.46 7.95 2.30
CA TYR A 137 -9.57 7.05 1.58
C TYR A 137 -8.10 7.45 1.79
N ASP A 138 -7.78 8.72 1.58
CA ASP A 138 -6.42 9.24 1.71
C ASP A 138 -5.95 9.25 3.16
N ALA A 139 -6.85 9.39 4.14
CA ALA A 139 -6.52 9.18 5.55
C ALA A 139 -6.03 7.74 5.83
N LEU A 140 -6.58 6.73 5.15
CA LEU A 140 -6.08 5.34 5.21
C LEU A 140 -4.72 5.19 4.51
N VAL A 141 -4.52 5.87 3.37
CA VAL A 141 -3.24 5.89 2.64
C VAL A 141 -2.13 6.50 3.52
N THR A 142 -2.37 7.69 4.10
CA THR A 142 -1.41 8.34 5.01
C THR A 142 -1.14 7.49 6.24
N TYR A 143 -2.16 6.85 6.82
CA TYR A 143 -1.99 5.92 7.93
C TYR A 143 -1.05 4.76 7.57
N HIS A 144 -1.19 4.20 6.37
CA HIS A 144 -0.29 3.14 5.88
C HIS A 144 1.14 3.65 5.65
N GLN A 145 1.30 4.78 4.95
CA GLN A 145 2.62 5.37 4.67
C GLN A 145 3.41 5.65 5.95
N ASN A 146 2.77 6.25 6.95
CA ASN A 146 3.43 6.59 8.20
C ASN A 146 3.69 5.38 9.11
N ALA A 147 3.00 4.25 8.85
CA ALA A 147 3.23 2.98 9.52
C ALA A 147 4.28 2.11 8.81
N SER A 148 4.78 2.51 7.64
CA SER A 148 5.58 1.67 6.74
C SER A 148 6.71 0.91 7.44
N ILE A 149 7.48 1.60 8.28
CA ILE A 149 8.60 1.03 9.05
C ILE A 149 8.15 -0.16 9.93
N GLY A 150 7.02 -0.06 10.61
CA GLY A 150 6.51 -1.14 11.46
C GLY A 150 5.63 -2.16 10.72
N ALA A 151 5.20 -1.81 9.51
CA ALA A 151 4.28 -2.59 8.71
C ALA A 151 4.99 -3.54 7.72
N HIS A 152 6.27 -3.30 7.38
CA HIS A 152 7.01 -4.05 6.35
C HIS A 152 8.31 -4.65 6.89
N GLY A 153 8.85 -5.65 6.19
CA GLY A 153 10.18 -6.21 6.46
C GLY A 153 10.35 -6.96 7.79
N GLY A 154 9.29 -7.14 8.57
CA GLY A 154 9.33 -7.78 9.89
C GLY A 154 8.16 -8.71 10.17
N PRO A 155 8.16 -9.39 11.33
CA PRO A 155 7.15 -10.41 11.69
C PRO A 155 5.73 -9.86 11.80
N ALA A 156 5.58 -8.55 12.03
CA ALA A 156 4.29 -7.88 12.07
C ALA A 156 3.63 -7.74 10.68
N PHE A 157 4.37 -7.94 9.58
CA PHE A 157 3.90 -7.65 8.21
C PHE A 157 2.52 -8.23 7.91
N LEU A 158 2.35 -9.55 8.08
CA LEU A 158 1.09 -10.23 7.76
C LEU A 158 -0.06 -9.79 8.67
N ALA A 159 0.19 -9.69 9.98
CA ALA A 159 -0.82 -9.33 10.96
C ALA A 159 -1.27 -7.87 10.80
N TRP A 160 -0.32 -6.96 10.59
CA TRP A 160 -0.58 -5.54 10.37
C TRP A 160 -1.42 -5.32 9.11
N HIS A 161 -1.04 -5.92 7.98
CA HIS A 161 -1.76 -5.78 6.72
C HIS A 161 -3.15 -6.42 6.78
N ARG A 162 -3.30 -7.58 7.43
CA ARG A 162 -4.61 -8.21 7.66
C ARG A 162 -5.54 -7.28 8.45
N TYR A 163 -5.01 -6.63 9.48
CA TYR A 163 -5.77 -5.70 10.30
C TYR A 163 -6.06 -4.36 9.58
N PHE A 164 -5.13 -3.90 8.75
CA PHE A 164 -5.34 -2.76 7.86
C PHE A 164 -6.48 -3.03 6.86
N LEU A 165 -6.48 -4.18 6.19
CA LEU A 165 -7.57 -4.58 5.28
C LEU A 165 -8.91 -4.73 5.99
N LEU A 166 -8.93 -5.13 7.27
CA LEU A 166 -10.14 -5.11 8.09
C LEU A 166 -10.66 -3.67 8.24
N ARG A 167 -9.80 -2.69 8.54
CA ARG A 167 -10.19 -1.28 8.66
C ARG A 167 -10.71 -0.71 7.34
N VAL A 168 -10.03 -0.97 6.23
CA VAL A 168 -10.52 -0.61 4.88
C VAL A 168 -11.90 -1.23 4.64
N GLY A 169 -12.06 -2.50 5.02
CA GLY A 169 -13.33 -3.21 4.97
C GLY A 169 -14.45 -2.55 5.79
N LEU A 170 -14.13 -2.08 7.00
CA LEU A 170 -15.07 -1.44 7.92
C LEU A 170 -15.38 0.02 7.59
N ALA A 171 -14.47 0.71 6.89
CA ALA A 171 -14.64 2.12 6.53
C ALA A 171 -15.81 2.34 5.55
N ARG A 172 -16.12 1.33 4.73
CA ARG A 172 -17.17 1.39 3.70
C ARG A 172 -18.55 1.52 4.33
N LYS A 173 -19.41 2.35 3.71
CA LYS A 173 -20.80 2.53 4.16
C LYS A 173 -21.65 1.29 3.93
N ASN A 174 -21.50 0.64 2.79
CA ASN A 174 -22.19 -0.62 2.49
C ASN A 174 -21.43 -1.79 3.12
N SER A 175 -21.98 -2.35 4.21
CA SER A 175 -21.40 -3.49 4.91
C SER A 175 -21.43 -4.79 4.12
N ASN A 176 -22.27 -4.91 3.09
CA ASN A 176 -22.43 -6.14 2.30
C ASN A 176 -21.31 -6.32 1.26
N VAL A 177 -20.69 -5.22 0.82
CA VAL A 177 -19.51 -5.27 -0.05
C VAL A 177 -18.38 -6.00 0.66
N MET A 178 -17.71 -6.94 0.00
CA MET A 178 -16.47 -7.55 0.46
C MET A 178 -15.31 -7.02 -0.38
N LEU A 179 -14.12 -6.88 0.22
CA LEU A 179 -12.93 -6.54 -0.55
C LEU A 179 -12.57 -7.74 -1.44
N PRO A 180 -12.50 -7.58 -2.77
CA PRO A 180 -11.98 -8.62 -3.64
C PRO A 180 -10.48 -8.80 -3.41
N TYR A 181 -9.93 -9.91 -3.92
CA TYR A 181 -8.50 -10.07 -4.09
C TYR A 181 -8.15 -10.11 -5.59
N TRP A 182 -6.91 -9.77 -5.90
CA TRP A 182 -6.34 -9.92 -7.22
C TRP A 182 -5.41 -11.13 -7.20
N ASP A 183 -5.70 -12.13 -8.02
CA ASP A 183 -4.76 -13.22 -8.29
C ASP A 183 -3.77 -12.79 -9.37
N SER A 184 -2.61 -12.28 -8.95
CA SER A 184 -1.56 -11.78 -9.85
C SER A 184 -0.86 -12.90 -10.62
N THR A 185 -1.02 -14.17 -10.24
CA THR A 185 -0.37 -15.29 -10.93
C THR A 185 -0.90 -15.45 -12.36
N LEU A 186 -2.19 -15.15 -12.55
CA LEU A 186 -2.86 -15.20 -13.85
C LEU A 186 -2.28 -14.17 -14.85
N ASP A 187 -1.89 -12.99 -14.36
CA ASP A 187 -1.39 -11.90 -15.19
C ASP A 187 0.14 -11.96 -15.34
N SER A 188 0.85 -12.54 -14.35
CA SER A 188 2.30 -12.73 -14.41
C SER A 188 2.76 -13.67 -15.52
N ALA A 189 1.86 -14.54 -16.01
CA ALA A 189 2.14 -15.46 -17.10
C ALA A 189 1.97 -14.83 -18.51
N MET A 190 1.45 -13.60 -18.59
CA MET A 190 1.23 -12.90 -19.86
C MET A 190 2.53 -12.28 -20.39
N SER A 191 2.65 -12.12 -21.70
CA SER A 191 3.77 -11.40 -22.33
C SER A 191 3.78 -9.92 -21.95
N ASP A 192 2.60 -9.31 -21.84
CA ASP A 192 2.39 -7.98 -21.28
C ASP A 192 1.23 -8.06 -20.29
N SER A 193 1.49 -7.83 -19.01
CA SER A 193 0.47 -7.88 -17.96
C SER A 193 -0.52 -6.71 -18.04
N THR A 194 -0.20 -5.65 -18.80
CA THR A 194 -1.10 -4.51 -19.03
C THR A 194 -2.25 -4.84 -19.98
N ASP A 195 -2.16 -5.94 -20.73
CA ASP A 195 -3.24 -6.47 -21.57
C ASP A 195 -4.31 -7.24 -20.78
N SER A 196 -4.10 -7.43 -19.47
CA SER A 196 -5.10 -8.08 -18.61
C SER A 196 -6.43 -7.32 -18.62
N VAL A 197 -7.54 -8.07 -18.54
CA VAL A 197 -8.89 -7.51 -18.38
C VAL A 197 -9.00 -6.61 -17.14
N LEU A 198 -8.13 -6.79 -16.15
CA LEU A 198 -8.03 -5.91 -14.99
C LEU A 198 -7.81 -4.44 -15.38
N TRP A 199 -7.14 -4.20 -16.50
CA TRP A 199 -6.74 -2.88 -16.98
C TRP A 199 -7.70 -2.29 -18.03
N THR A 200 -8.98 -2.64 -17.93
CA THR A 200 -10.06 -2.15 -18.77
C THR A 200 -10.98 -1.19 -18.01
N ARG A 201 -11.85 -0.46 -18.72
CA ARG A 201 -12.79 0.51 -18.15
C ARG A 201 -13.74 -0.15 -17.13
N GLU A 202 -14.12 -1.40 -17.36
CA GLU A 202 -15.04 -2.16 -16.53
C GLU A 202 -14.40 -2.61 -15.21
N PHE A 203 -13.06 -2.58 -15.12
CA PHE A 203 -12.27 -3.00 -13.97
C PHE A 203 -11.50 -1.84 -13.35
N ALA A 204 -10.17 -1.80 -13.43
CA ALA A 204 -9.37 -0.79 -12.77
C ALA A 204 -9.15 0.47 -13.63
N GLY A 205 -9.52 0.46 -14.91
CA GLY A 205 -9.12 1.46 -15.90
C GLY A 205 -7.81 1.10 -16.60
N ASN A 206 -7.36 1.95 -17.52
CA ASN A 206 -6.17 1.77 -18.35
C ASN A 206 -4.93 1.31 -17.56
N GLY A 207 -4.16 0.40 -18.13
CA GLY A 207 -3.02 -0.23 -17.45
C GLY A 207 -1.78 0.65 -17.33
N ARG A 208 -1.69 1.71 -18.16
CA ARG A 208 -0.52 2.57 -18.32
C ARG A 208 -0.82 4.06 -18.25
N GLY A 209 0.08 4.85 -17.69
CA GLY A 209 0.01 6.31 -17.56
C GLY A 209 -1.06 6.84 -16.59
N ASN A 210 -1.48 8.09 -16.81
CA ASN A 210 -2.56 8.71 -16.03
C ASN A 210 -3.83 7.85 -16.12
N VAL A 211 -4.45 7.54 -14.98
CA VAL A 211 -5.70 6.79 -14.94
C VAL A 211 -6.85 7.72 -15.35
N VAL A 212 -7.22 7.63 -16.63
CA VAL A 212 -8.26 8.45 -17.27
C VAL A 212 -9.51 7.66 -17.66
N THR A 213 -9.50 6.34 -17.43
CA THR A 213 -10.64 5.45 -17.70
C THR A 213 -11.00 4.63 -16.47
N GLY A 214 -12.23 4.11 -16.47
CA GLY A 214 -12.74 3.22 -15.43
C GLY A 214 -13.19 3.92 -14.14
N PRO A 215 -13.51 3.14 -13.09
CA PRO A 215 -14.18 3.64 -11.89
C PRO A 215 -13.32 4.57 -11.04
N PHE A 216 -12.01 4.57 -11.23
CA PHE A 216 -11.05 5.38 -10.48
C PHE A 216 -10.42 6.49 -11.34
N ALA A 217 -11.03 6.79 -12.50
CA ALA A 217 -10.58 7.88 -13.37
C ALA A 217 -10.62 9.22 -12.65
N GLY A 218 -9.60 10.06 -12.88
CA GLY A 218 -9.52 11.40 -12.27
C GLY A 218 -9.25 11.41 -10.77
N TRP A 219 -8.88 10.26 -10.19
CA TRP A 219 -8.37 10.23 -8.83
C TRP A 219 -7.06 11.01 -8.73
N GLU A 220 -6.90 11.73 -7.63
CA GLU A 220 -5.69 12.48 -7.31
C GLU A 220 -5.22 12.14 -5.90
N TYR A 221 -3.91 12.17 -5.66
CA TYR A 221 -3.32 12.05 -4.33
C TYR A 221 -2.19 13.09 -4.20
N ASN A 222 -2.21 13.89 -3.14
CA ASN A 222 -1.29 15.02 -2.95
C ASN A 222 -1.16 15.92 -4.20
N ASN A 223 -2.30 16.33 -4.76
CA ASN A 223 -2.39 17.17 -5.97
C ASN A 223 -1.70 16.57 -7.21
N SER A 224 -1.49 15.26 -7.24
CA SER A 224 -0.95 14.54 -8.40
C SER A 224 -1.98 13.53 -8.89
N PRO A 225 -2.16 13.38 -10.22
CA PRO A 225 -3.08 12.39 -10.77
C PRO A 225 -2.64 10.97 -10.38
N LEU A 226 -3.61 10.06 -10.28
CA LEU A 226 -3.32 8.64 -10.15
C LEU A 226 -2.61 8.16 -11.42
N MET A 227 -1.36 7.73 -11.26
CA MET A 227 -0.52 7.20 -12.32
C MET A 227 -0.39 5.69 -12.18
N ARG A 228 -0.36 5.00 -13.32
CA ARG A 228 0.20 3.66 -13.48
C ARG A 228 1.45 3.81 -14.33
N ASP A 229 2.44 2.97 -14.07
CA ASP A 229 3.78 2.98 -14.65
C ASP A 229 4.80 3.83 -13.88
N GLN A 230 5.68 3.10 -13.19
CA GLN A 230 7.12 3.09 -13.48
C GLN A 230 7.52 1.67 -13.85
#